data_AF-A0A0D7EDV4-F1
#
_entry.id   AF-A0A0D7EDV4-F1
#
_cell.length_a   1.000
_cell.length_b   1.000
_cell.length_c   1.000
_cell.angle_alpha   90.00
_cell.angle_beta   90.00
_cell.angle_gamma   90.00
#
_symmetry.space_group_name_H-M   'P 1'
#
loop_
_entity.id
_entity.type
_entity.pdbx_description
1 polymer ?
#
loop_
_entity_poly.entity_id
_entity_poly.type
_entity_poly.pdbx_seq_one_letter_code
_entity_poly.pdbx_strand_id
1 'polypeptide(L)'
;MTTPTIKMLLAVAALTTFATSAMAATEPPQPWVLAPDRGYGYDGDGKTFSYKMGTNNAKTLFKGARKVPKNTLFFVGSNGQLYMRKGKFLEDDGSFMFGRE
;
A
#
# COMPACT_ATOMS: atom_id res chain seq x y z
N MET A 1 39.87 19.92 -50.08
CA MET A 1 40.17 20.61 -48.82
C MET A 1 39.08 21.63 -48.58
N THR A 2 38.18 21.35 -47.65
CA THR A 2 37.08 22.24 -47.24
C THR A 2 37.15 22.33 -45.73
N THR A 3 37.54 23.49 -45.23
CA THR A 3 37.73 23.77 -43.79
C THR A 3 36.38 24.10 -43.17
N PRO A 4 35.83 23.27 -42.25
CA PRO A 4 34.74 23.72 -41.40
C PRO A 4 35.29 24.60 -40.27
N THR A 5 34.70 25.78 -40.20
CA THR A 5 34.99 26.90 -39.32
C THR A 5 34.79 26.54 -37.84
N ILE A 6 35.72 27.03 -37.01
CA ILE A 6 35.87 26.97 -35.54
C ILE A 6 34.63 27.38 -34.68
N LYS A 7 33.44 27.56 -35.27
CA LYS A 7 32.22 28.03 -34.57
C LYS A 7 31.25 26.92 -34.12
N MET A 8 31.52 25.66 -34.43
CA MET A 8 30.69 24.54 -33.95
C MET A 8 31.37 23.73 -32.84
N LEU A 9 32.22 24.38 -32.04
CA LEU A 9 32.80 23.81 -30.81
C LEU A 9 31.95 24.17 -29.56
N LEU A 10 30.85 24.91 -29.71
CA LEU A 10 29.92 25.25 -28.64
C LEU A 10 28.59 24.50 -28.80
N ALA A 11 28.58 23.22 -28.45
CA ALA A 11 27.38 22.52 -28.02
C ALA A 11 27.73 21.48 -26.94
N VAL A 12 28.68 21.82 -26.07
CA VAL A 12 28.88 21.19 -24.77
C VAL A 12 28.14 22.05 -23.76
N ALA A 13 26.87 21.74 -23.55
CA ALA A 13 26.11 22.02 -22.32
C ALA A 13 24.63 21.67 -22.57
N ALA A 14 24.01 21.02 -21.60
CA ALA A 14 22.58 20.68 -21.55
C ALA A 14 22.17 19.36 -22.23
N LEU A 15 22.57 18.24 -21.64
CA LEU A 15 21.73 17.03 -21.55
C LEU A 15 22.13 16.19 -20.32
N THR A 16 22.45 16.86 -19.21
CA THR A 16 22.55 16.26 -17.88
C THR A 16 21.44 16.84 -17.04
N THR A 17 20.27 16.23 -17.05
CA THR A 17 19.25 16.23 -15.99
C THR A 17 17.96 15.64 -16.57
N PHE A 18 17.13 15.04 -15.72
CA PHE A 18 15.85 14.40 -16.04
C PHE A 18 15.92 12.95 -16.54
N ALA A 19 16.35 12.06 -15.65
CA ALA A 19 15.54 10.88 -15.32
C ALA A 19 16.10 10.21 -14.07
N THR A 20 16.12 10.91 -12.92
CA THR A 20 15.97 10.20 -11.65
C THR A 20 14.53 9.71 -11.64
N SER A 21 14.29 8.53 -12.21
CA SER A 21 13.14 7.73 -11.83
C SER A 21 13.30 7.49 -10.34
N ALA A 22 12.60 8.29 -9.52
CA ALA A 22 12.34 7.95 -8.15
C ALA A 22 11.58 6.64 -8.19
N MET A 23 12.32 5.54 -8.19
CA MET A 23 11.83 4.24 -7.76
C MET A 23 11.23 4.55 -6.40
N ALA A 24 9.90 4.67 -6.31
CA ALA A 24 9.22 4.62 -5.04
C ALA A 24 9.70 3.32 -4.43
N ALA A 25 10.65 3.42 -3.49
CA ALA A 25 11.15 2.27 -2.78
C ALA A 25 9.91 1.60 -2.26
N THR A 26 9.62 0.43 -2.81
CA THR A 26 8.51 -0.39 -2.32
C THR A 26 9.00 -0.81 -0.95
N GLU A 27 8.66 -0.01 0.06
CA GLU A 27 8.89 -0.37 1.44
C GLU A 27 8.40 -1.80 1.58
N PRO A 28 9.18 -2.69 2.22
CA PRO A 28 8.74 -4.04 2.47
C PRO A 28 7.33 -3.98 3.07
N PRO A 29 6.39 -4.83 2.62
CA PRO A 29 5.01 -4.76 3.06
C PRO A 29 4.98 -4.73 4.58
N GLN A 30 4.62 -3.55 5.11
CA GLN A 30 4.65 -3.33 6.56
C GLN A 30 3.67 -4.34 7.17
N PRO A 31 4.09 -5.09 8.20
CA PRO A 31 3.23 -6.07 8.83
C PRO A 31 1.94 -5.40 9.30
N TRP A 32 0.83 -6.12 9.23
CA TRP A 32 -0.44 -5.61 9.75
C TRP A 32 -0.39 -5.53 11.28
N VAL A 33 0.01 -4.36 11.79
CA VAL A 33 0.05 -4.03 13.23
C VAL A 33 -1.32 -3.64 13.78
N LEU A 34 -1.94 -4.54 14.54
CA LEU A 34 -3.16 -4.22 15.30
C LEU A 34 -2.86 -3.22 16.42
N ALA A 35 -3.16 -1.94 16.18
CA ALA A 35 -3.02 -0.87 17.17
C ALA A 35 -4.24 0.08 17.11
N PRO A 36 -4.63 0.70 18.24
CA PRO A 36 -5.81 1.58 18.29
C PRO A 36 -5.73 2.81 17.40
N ASP A 37 -4.51 3.20 16.99
CA ASP A 37 -4.22 4.35 16.14
C ASP A 37 -3.88 3.95 14.70
N ARG A 38 -4.17 2.70 14.28
CA ARG A 38 -3.91 2.22 12.91
C ARG A 38 -5.19 2.02 12.13
N GLY A 39 -5.22 2.59 10.92
CA GLY A 39 -6.29 2.39 9.93
C GLY A 39 -5.74 1.67 8.70
N TYR A 40 -6.52 0.74 8.15
CA TYR A 40 -6.17 0.01 6.93
C TYR A 40 -7.12 0.38 5.81
N GLY A 41 -6.56 0.77 4.66
CA GLY A 41 -7.30 1.08 3.45
C GLY A 41 -7.16 -0.04 2.43
N TYR A 42 -8.25 -0.32 1.72
CA TYR A 42 -8.25 -1.09 0.49
C TYR A 42 -8.92 -0.22 -0.57
N ASP A 43 -8.15 0.26 -1.54
CA ASP A 43 -8.64 1.24 -2.52
C ASP A 43 -9.35 0.57 -3.71
N GLY A 44 -9.84 1.40 -4.63
CA GLY A 44 -10.56 0.95 -5.82
C GLY A 44 -9.68 0.17 -6.82
N ASP A 45 -8.37 0.33 -6.74
CA ASP A 45 -7.39 -0.39 -7.56
C ASP A 45 -6.93 -1.70 -6.91
N GLY A 46 -7.47 -2.01 -5.72
CA GLY A 46 -7.15 -3.20 -4.96
C GLY A 46 -5.82 -3.12 -4.20
N LYS A 47 -5.30 -1.91 -3.96
CA LYS A 47 -4.09 -1.68 -3.17
C LYS A 47 -4.41 -1.53 -1.69
N THR A 48 -3.61 -2.17 -0.85
CA THR A 48 -3.70 -2.06 0.61
C THR A 48 -2.79 -0.97 1.14
N PHE A 49 -3.28 -0.17 2.10
CA PHE A 49 -2.52 0.87 2.78
C PHE A 49 -2.67 0.74 4.30
N SER A 50 -1.67 1.24 5.03
CA SER A 50 -1.72 1.39 6.49
C SER A 50 -1.45 2.85 6.83
N TYR A 51 -2.29 3.43 7.68
CA TYR A 51 -2.20 4.81 8.12
C TYR A 51 -2.12 4.88 9.64
N LYS A 52 -1.24 5.74 10.15
CA LYS A 52 -1.30 6.17 11.55
C LYS A 52 -2.36 7.26 11.65
N MET A 53 -3.45 6.98 12.33
CA MET A 53 -4.57 7.89 12.50
C MET A 53 -4.25 8.90 13.59
N GLY A 54 -4.44 10.19 13.28
CA GLY A 54 -4.44 11.26 14.27
C GLY A 54 -5.80 11.40 14.95
N THR A 55 -5.82 11.99 16.14
CA THR A 55 -7.05 12.25 16.91
C THR A 55 -7.87 13.43 16.37
N ASN A 56 -7.22 14.36 15.65
CA ASN A 56 -7.84 15.60 15.17
C ASN A 56 -9.06 15.39 14.27
N ASN A 57 -9.14 14.25 13.58
CA ASN A 57 -10.20 13.96 12.60
C ASN A 57 -11.10 12.78 13.01
N ALA A 58 -11.08 12.37 14.28
CA ALA A 58 -11.83 11.20 14.76
C ALA A 58 -13.34 11.28 14.44
N LYS A 59 -13.97 12.45 14.62
CA LYS A 59 -15.39 12.65 14.29
C LYS A 59 -15.71 12.31 12.83
N THR A 60 -14.84 12.71 11.91
CA THR A 60 -15.00 12.44 10.48
C THR A 60 -14.76 10.96 10.18
N LEU A 61 -13.73 10.36 10.78
CA LEU A 61 -13.42 8.93 10.64
C LEU A 61 -14.60 8.04 11.06
N PHE A 62 -15.25 8.38 12.18
CA PHE A 62 -16.36 7.59 12.70
C PHE A 62 -17.71 7.89 12.01
N LYS A 63 -17.79 8.96 11.22
CA LYS A 63 -19.03 9.31 10.51
C LYS A 63 -19.32 8.27 9.42
N GLY A 64 -20.38 7.49 9.62
CA GLY A 64 -20.76 6.41 8.70
C GLY A 64 -19.98 5.11 8.86
N ALA A 65 -19.02 5.06 9.80
CA ALA A 65 -18.31 3.83 10.12
C ALA A 65 -19.25 2.82 10.76
N ARG A 66 -19.10 1.54 10.40
CA ARG A 66 -19.80 0.42 11.03
C ARG A 66 -18.82 -0.46 11.77
N LYS A 67 -19.21 -0.91 12.96
CA LYS A 67 -18.46 -1.91 13.70
C LYS A 67 -18.44 -3.20 12.89
N VAL A 68 -17.25 -3.79 12.75
CA VAL A 68 -17.10 -5.11 12.16
C VAL A 68 -17.79 -6.15 13.06
N PRO A 69 -18.68 -7.00 12.52
CA PRO A 69 -19.29 -8.08 13.29
C PRO A 69 -18.23 -9.04 13.86
N LYS A 70 -18.50 -9.58 15.05
CA LYS A 70 -17.68 -10.68 15.60
C LYS A 70 -17.66 -11.85 14.62
N ASN A 71 -16.60 -12.66 14.70
CA ASN A 71 -16.39 -13.81 13.80
C ASN A 71 -16.33 -13.38 12.32
N THR A 72 -15.52 -12.36 12.04
CA THR A 72 -15.17 -11.93 10.68
C THR A 72 -13.69 -12.14 10.46
N LEU A 73 -13.34 -12.93 9.44
CA LEU A 73 -11.98 -13.12 8.96
C LEU A 73 -11.69 -12.15 7.82
N PHE A 74 -10.53 -11.51 7.84
CA PHE A 74 -9.98 -10.74 6.72
C PHE A 74 -8.70 -11.42 6.25
N PHE A 75 -8.51 -11.53 4.94
CA PHE A 75 -7.33 -12.17 4.37
C PHE A 75 -7.06 -11.63 2.98
N VAL A 76 -5.78 -11.64 2.59
CA VAL A 76 -5.35 -11.25 1.24
C VAL A 76 -5.20 -12.52 0.41
N GLY A 77 -5.88 -12.60 -0.72
CA GLY A 77 -5.75 -13.72 -1.66
C GLY A 77 -4.40 -13.69 -2.38
N SER A 78 -4.04 -14.79 -3.05
CA SER A 78 -2.83 -14.85 -3.89
C SER A 78 -2.83 -13.82 -5.04
N ASN A 79 -4.01 -13.32 -5.41
CA ASN A 79 -4.21 -12.23 -6.36
C ASN A 79 -4.04 -10.81 -5.76
N GLY A 80 -3.62 -10.71 -4.49
CA GLY A 80 -3.43 -9.42 -3.79
C GLY A 80 -4.73 -8.73 -3.35
N GLN A 81 -5.90 -9.34 -3.58
CA GLN A 81 -7.18 -8.74 -3.21
C GLN A 81 -7.53 -9.01 -1.75
N LEU A 82 -8.15 -8.02 -1.11
CA LEU A 82 -8.64 -8.16 0.26
C LEU A 82 -10.03 -8.81 0.27
N TYR A 83 -10.13 -9.94 0.96
CA TYR A 83 -11.39 -10.65 1.16
C TYR A 83 -11.84 -10.55 2.62
N MET A 84 -13.15 -10.64 2.81
CA MET A 84 -13.75 -10.83 4.13
C MET A 84 -14.70 -12.04 4.14
N ARG A 85 -14.68 -12.80 5.23
CA ARG A 85 -15.61 -13.92 5.47
C ARG A 85 -16.25 -13.76 6.84
N LYS A 86 -17.58 -13.84 6.89
CA LYS A 86 -18.33 -13.94 8.14
C LYS A 86 -18.53 -15.42 8.51
N GLY A 87 -18.50 -15.73 9.80
CA GLY A 87 -18.73 -17.07 10.33
C GLY A 87 -17.56 -17.60 11.16
N LYS A 88 -17.70 -18.83 11.66
CA LYS A 88 -16.64 -19.51 12.42
C LYS A 88 -15.44 -19.72 11.49
N PHE A 89 -14.25 -19.30 11.92
CA PHE A 89 -12.97 -19.50 11.23
C PHE A 89 -11.89 -20.10 12.15
N LEU A 90 -12.24 -20.29 13.42
CA LEU A 90 -11.44 -21.00 14.42
C LEU A 90 -12.28 -22.17 14.93
N GLU A 91 -11.68 -23.34 15.10
CA GLU A 91 -12.28 -24.48 15.79
C GLU A 91 -12.45 -24.20 17.29
N ASP A 92 -13.09 -25.12 18.01
CA ASP A 92 -13.31 -24.98 19.46
C ASP A 92 -11.99 -25.02 20.26
N ASP A 93 -10.94 -25.63 19.70
CA ASP A 93 -9.57 -25.65 20.24
C ASP A 93 -8.76 -24.39 19.86
N GLY A 94 -9.35 -23.46 19.12
CA GLY A 94 -8.70 -22.23 18.63
C GLY A 94 -7.85 -22.41 17.37
N SER A 95 -7.78 -23.60 16.79
CA SER A 95 -7.05 -23.84 15.53
C SER A 95 -7.77 -23.24 14.31
N PHE A 96 -7.02 -22.83 13.29
CA PHE A 96 -7.60 -22.25 12.08
C PHE A 96 -8.29 -23.31 11.22
N MET A 97 -9.54 -23.04 10.80
CA MET A 97 -10.39 -24.04 10.15
C MET A 97 -10.03 -24.30 8.68
N PHE A 98 -9.37 -23.36 7.99
CA PHE A 98 -9.16 -23.42 6.53
C PHE A 98 -7.80 -24.00 6.12
N GLY A 99 -7.14 -24.71 7.03
CA GLY A 99 -5.89 -25.44 6.77
C GLY A 99 -5.07 -25.60 8.04
N ARG A 100 -4.66 -26.83 8.33
CA ARG A 100 -3.43 -27.11 9.08
C ARG A 100 -2.33 -27.28 8.03
N GLU A 101 -1.16 -26.68 8.28
CA GLU A 101 0.04 -26.97 7.47
C GLU A 101 0.35 -28.46 7.46
#